data_AF-A0A9W8LD05-F1
#
_entry.id   AF-A0A9W8LD05-F1
#
_cell.length_a   1.000
_cell.length_b   1.000
_cell.length_c   1.000
_cell.angle_alpha   90.00
_cell.angle_beta   90.00
_cell.angle_gamma   90.00
#
_symmetry.space_group_name_H-M   'P 1'
#
loop_
_entity.id
_entity.type
_entity.pdbx_description
1 polymer ?
#
loop_
_entity_poly.entity_id
_entity_poly.type
_entity_poly.pdbx_seq_one_letter_code
_entity_poly.pdbx_strand_id
1 'polypeptide(L)'
;MLVDWQRLDEWLKRLYAPSQPPLMSKDTKVQLQLSQLYLLDRPAREAEKIVERVQNEATSEYVALASHTQAILQTAGIALGDLPATTAKAMADMSAIASDLGLSDMRIESFERAVAEATMAGFKRERQLEAIRTQAADISRQTRASQERQARLRQLLEERKAAAPIEEQKTREWLRNADIITQKSSEYKQRLAETEAETNKLQVSQRGLEYAQISQLNAAVGALSTLVQEKQRMNDGYAALPPDISLAHLKLEEAKQALEQLRIECENAAAAAFSSGSGSGSGK
;
A
#
# COMPACT_ATOMS: atom_id res chain seq x y z
N MET A 1 19.83 24.75 44.67
CA MET A 1 20.11 24.84 46.12
C MET A 1 19.66 23.52 46.74
N LEU A 2 20.55 22.80 47.40
CA LEU A 2 20.19 21.57 48.12
C LEU A 2 19.62 21.98 49.48
N VAL A 3 18.46 21.42 49.83
CA VAL A 3 17.83 21.62 51.14
C VAL A 3 18.38 20.56 52.09
N ASP A 4 18.64 20.94 53.34
CA ASP A 4 19.15 20.04 54.37
C ASP A 4 18.20 18.87 54.62
N TRP A 5 18.75 17.66 54.79
CA TRP A 5 17.96 16.45 55.05
C TRP A 5 17.04 16.56 56.26
N GLN A 6 17.42 17.31 57.30
CA GLN A 6 16.56 17.55 58.46
C GLN A 6 15.25 18.25 58.09
N ARG A 7 15.32 19.26 57.21
CA ARG A 7 14.14 20.00 56.74
C ARG A 7 13.28 19.16 55.81
N LEU A 8 13.91 18.33 54.98
CA LEU A 8 13.20 17.37 54.11
C LEU A 8 12.50 16.27 54.94
N ASP A 9 13.15 15.75 55.99
CA ASP A 9 12.58 14.75 56.88
C ASP A 9 11.40 15.31 57.68
N GLU A 10 11.48 16.54 58.18
CA GLU A 10 10.35 17.22 58.83
C GLU A 10 9.19 17.49 57.88
N TRP A 11 9.50 17.92 56.66
CA TRP A 11 8.51 18.14 55.61
C TRP A 11 7.78 16.85 55.23
N LEU A 12 8.52 15.76 55.01
CA LEU A 12 7.97 14.44 54.71
C LEU A 12 7.13 13.90 55.87
N LYS A 13 7.61 14.01 57.13
CA LYS A 13 6.83 13.60 58.31
C LYS A 13 5.47 14.30 58.39
N ARG A 14 5.41 15.59 58.03
CA ARG A 14 4.15 16.34 58.00
C ARG A 14 3.28 15.98 56.80
N LEU A 15 3.88 15.78 55.62
CA LEU A 15 3.15 15.41 54.41
C LEU A 15 2.44 14.05 54.54
N TYR A 16 3.08 13.09 55.22
CA TYR A 16 2.56 11.73 55.36
C TYR A 16 1.72 11.51 56.63
N ALA A 17 1.61 12.49 57.54
CA ALA A 17 0.87 12.33 58.78
C ALA A 17 -0.61 11.95 58.54
N PRO A 18 -1.18 10.96 59.26
CA PRO A 18 -0.62 10.24 60.42
C PRO A 18 0.27 9.02 60.07
N SER A 19 0.50 8.71 58.80
CA SER A 19 1.35 7.62 58.34
C SER A 19 2.84 7.98 58.39
N GLN A 20 3.71 6.96 58.46
CA GLN A 20 5.16 7.18 58.37
C GLN A 20 5.60 7.39 56.92
N PRO A 21 6.54 8.32 56.65
CA PRO A 21 7.07 8.50 55.30
C PRO A 21 7.84 7.25 54.85
N PRO A 22 7.88 6.96 53.53
CA PRO A 22 8.65 5.85 52.99
C PRO A 22 10.14 5.95 53.37
N LEU A 23 10.76 4.81 53.66
CA LEU A 23 12.21 4.74 53.88
C LEU A 23 12.93 5.06 52.56
N MET A 24 13.52 6.25 52.49
CA MET A 24 14.21 6.76 51.30
C MET A 24 15.72 6.64 51.46
N SER A 25 16.42 6.21 50.40
CA SER A 25 17.88 6.23 50.37
C SER A 25 18.40 7.67 50.43
N LYS A 26 19.39 7.94 51.28
CA LYS A 26 20.00 9.28 51.45
C LYS A 26 21.02 9.60 50.34
N ASP A 27 20.63 9.36 49.09
CA ASP A 27 21.46 9.63 47.93
C ASP A 27 21.33 11.09 47.50
N THR A 28 22.41 11.67 46.97
CA THR A 28 22.44 13.07 46.50
C THR A 28 21.43 13.34 45.39
N LYS A 29 21.12 12.33 44.56
CA LYS A 29 20.08 12.41 43.51
C LYS A 29 18.68 12.51 44.11
N VAL A 30 18.40 11.72 45.15
CA VAL A 30 17.12 11.73 45.87
C VAL A 30 16.96 13.04 46.64
N GLN A 31 18.04 13.54 47.25
CA GLN A 31 18.06 14.85 47.91
C GLN A 31 17.71 15.98 46.94
N LEU A 32 18.26 15.94 45.71
CA LEU A 32 17.97 16.95 44.69
C LEU A 32 16.49 16.93 44.30
N GLN A 33 15.94 15.75 44.02
CA GLN A 33 14.52 15.60 43.66
C GLN A 33 13.59 16.04 44.78
N LEU A 34 13.87 15.64 46.03
CA LEU A 34 13.12 16.06 47.20
C LEU A 34 13.23 17.56 47.45
N SER A 35 14.41 18.15 47.24
CA SER A 35 14.60 19.60 47.38
C SER A 35 13.81 20.39 46.35
N GLN A 36 13.68 19.88 45.12
CA GLN A 36 12.83 20.50 44.09
C GLN A 36 11.35 20.43 44.47
N LEU A 37 10.88 19.26 44.94
CA LEU A 37 9.49 19.11 45.40
C LEU A 37 9.18 19.98 46.61
N TYR A 38 10.09 20.05 47.58
CA TYR A 38 9.96 20.92 48.75
C TYR A 38 9.85 22.40 48.36
N LEU A 39 10.69 22.86 47.42
CA LEU A 39 10.65 24.25 46.95
C LEU A 39 9.37 24.59 46.16
N LEU A 40 8.78 23.62 45.47
CA LEU A 40 7.49 23.78 44.79
C LEU A 40 6.31 23.80 45.77
N ASP A 41 6.38 23.00 46.83
CA ASP A 41 5.32 22.88 47.84
C ASP A 41 5.34 24.04 48.84
N ARG A 42 6.51 24.62 49.12
CA ARG A 42 6.67 25.75 50.04
C ARG A 42 5.72 26.93 49.77
N PRO A 43 5.67 27.53 48.57
CA PRO A 43 4.77 28.66 48.31
C PRO A 43 3.29 28.27 48.44
N ALA A 44 2.91 27.05 48.05
CA ALA A 44 1.55 26.55 48.20
C ALA A 44 1.15 26.48 49.69
N ARG A 45 2.05 26.00 50.55
CA ARG A 45 1.82 25.98 52.01
C ARG A 45 1.80 27.35 52.66
N GLU A 46 2.69 28.24 52.22
CA GLU A 46 2.68 29.62 52.72
C GLU A 46 1.35 30.30 52.36
N ALA A 47 0.83 30.08 51.15
CA ALA A 47 -0.49 30.53 50.75
C ALA A 47 -1.61 29.88 51.58
N GLU A 48 -1.57 28.57 51.81
CA GLU A 48 -2.55 27.85 52.63
C GLU A 48 -2.63 28.41 54.06
N LYS A 49 -1.48 28.66 54.69
CA LYS A 49 -1.42 29.29 56.03
C LYS A 49 -2.00 30.70 56.04
N ILE A 50 -1.77 31.47 54.98
CA ILE A 50 -2.34 32.81 54.86
C ILE A 50 -3.86 32.71 54.73
N VAL A 51 -4.37 31.79 53.90
CA VAL A 51 -5.80 31.54 53.73
C VAL A 51 -6.44 31.12 55.06
N GLU A 52 -5.83 30.17 55.77
CA GLU A 52 -6.31 29.69 57.07
C GLU A 52 -6.35 30.84 58.10
N ARG A 53 -5.30 31.65 58.18
CA ARG A 53 -5.27 32.81 59.07
C ARG A 53 -6.37 33.82 58.74
N VAL A 54 -6.51 34.18 57.46
CA VAL A 54 -7.55 35.13 57.01
C VAL A 54 -8.94 34.58 57.30
N GLN A 55 -9.16 33.28 57.10
CA GLN A 55 -10.43 32.63 57.40
C GLN A 55 -10.73 32.62 58.91
N ASN A 56 -9.71 32.37 59.74
CA ASN A 56 -9.85 32.42 61.20
C ASN A 56 -10.12 33.84 61.70
N GLU A 57 -9.46 34.85 61.14
CA GLU A 57 -9.75 36.27 61.44
C GLU A 57 -11.19 36.62 61.04
N ALA A 58 -11.58 36.33 59.80
CA ALA A 58 -12.94 36.60 59.31
C ALA A 58 -14.01 35.90 60.16
N THR A 59 -13.84 34.62 60.48
CA THR A 59 -14.78 33.88 61.35
C THR A 59 -14.88 34.51 62.74
N SER A 60 -13.77 34.96 63.32
CA SER A 60 -13.78 35.65 64.62
C SER A 60 -14.56 36.98 64.56
N GLU A 61 -14.39 37.75 63.48
CA GLU A 61 -15.12 39.01 63.27
C GLU A 61 -16.62 38.77 63.08
N TYR A 62 -17.00 37.76 62.29
CA TYR A 62 -18.41 37.40 62.10
C TYR A 62 -19.07 36.91 63.39
N VAL A 63 -18.37 36.12 64.22
CA VAL A 63 -18.89 35.69 65.52
C VAL A 63 -19.06 36.89 66.46
N ALA A 64 -18.11 37.81 66.50
CA ALA A 64 -18.21 39.03 67.29
C ALA A 64 -19.41 39.89 66.83
N LEU A 65 -19.56 40.10 65.53
CA LEU A 65 -20.69 40.84 64.95
C LEU A 65 -22.04 40.15 65.23
N ALA A 66 -22.10 38.81 65.11
CA ALA A 66 -23.29 38.05 65.42
C ALA A 66 -23.68 38.20 66.90
N SER A 67 -22.71 38.13 67.82
CA SER A 67 -22.96 38.35 69.26
C SER A 67 -23.45 39.78 69.55
N HIS A 68 -22.88 40.78 68.89
CA HIS A 68 -23.26 42.17 69.05
C HIS A 68 -24.68 42.45 68.53
N THR A 69 -24.99 41.95 67.34
CA THR A 69 -26.33 42.09 66.74
C THR A 69 -27.39 41.33 67.54
N GLN A 70 -27.07 40.13 68.05
CA GLN A 70 -27.94 39.40 68.97
C GLN A 70 -28.24 40.22 70.24
N ALA A 71 -27.23 40.85 70.85
CA ALA A 71 -27.43 41.69 72.03
C ALA A 71 -28.35 42.89 71.74
N ILE A 72 -28.17 43.57 70.59
CA ILE A 72 -29.06 44.67 70.16
C ILE A 72 -30.50 44.18 70.00
N LEU A 73 -30.71 43.06 69.31
CA LEU A 73 -32.05 42.49 69.10
C LEU A 73 -32.73 42.11 70.42
N GLN A 74 -31.97 41.54 71.36
CA GLN A 74 -32.47 41.24 72.71
C GLN A 74 -32.88 42.51 73.48
N THR A 75 -32.11 43.60 73.37
CA THR A 75 -32.51 44.89 73.98
C THR A 75 -33.78 45.49 73.37
N ALA A 76 -34.05 45.18 72.10
CA ALA A 76 -35.29 45.57 71.41
C ALA A 76 -36.47 44.62 71.69
N GLY A 77 -36.29 43.58 72.52
CA GLY A 77 -37.33 42.59 72.82
C GLY A 77 -37.58 41.57 71.72
N ILE A 78 -36.64 41.42 70.77
CA ILE A 78 -36.74 40.47 69.66
C ILE A 78 -35.79 39.31 69.96
N ALA A 79 -36.33 38.18 70.45
CA ALA A 79 -35.57 36.95 70.60
C ALA A 79 -35.89 35.96 69.48
N LEU A 80 -34.87 35.24 69.00
CA LEU A 80 -35.03 34.25 67.94
C LEU A 80 -36.00 33.12 68.33
N GLY A 81 -36.11 32.83 69.63
CA GLY A 81 -37.04 31.84 70.19
C GLY A 81 -38.50 32.29 70.26
N ASP A 82 -38.77 33.59 70.16
CA ASP A 82 -40.12 34.17 70.24
C ASP A 82 -40.75 34.33 68.84
N LEU A 83 -40.01 34.03 67.78
CA LEU A 83 -40.49 34.06 66.41
C LEU A 83 -41.45 32.89 66.13
N PRO A 84 -42.50 33.10 65.30
CA PRO A 84 -43.30 32.00 64.79
C PRO A 84 -42.42 30.94 64.10
N ALA A 85 -42.74 29.66 64.30
CA ALA A 85 -41.95 28.55 63.76
C ALA A 85 -41.78 28.62 62.22
N THR A 86 -42.79 29.16 61.52
CA THR A 86 -42.73 29.39 60.07
C THR A 86 -41.68 30.42 59.68
N THR A 87 -41.58 31.52 60.43
CA THR A 87 -40.61 32.59 60.20
C THR A 87 -39.20 32.12 60.54
N ALA A 88 -39.03 31.42 61.67
CA ALA A 88 -37.73 30.86 62.07
C ALA A 88 -37.19 29.88 61.01
N LYS A 89 -38.06 29.01 60.48
CA LYS A 89 -37.69 28.09 59.40
C LYS A 89 -37.33 28.84 58.11
N ALA A 90 -38.12 29.82 57.70
CA ALA A 90 -37.84 30.61 56.50
C ALA A 90 -36.49 31.36 56.59
N MET A 91 -36.15 31.92 57.76
CA MET A 91 -34.85 32.57 57.98
C MET A 91 -33.70 31.55 57.95
N ALA A 92 -33.88 30.36 58.52
CA ALA A 92 -32.90 29.29 58.44
C ALA A 92 -32.67 28.84 56.98
N ASP A 93 -33.75 28.62 56.23
CA ASP A 93 -33.68 28.23 54.81
C ASP A 93 -32.99 29.32 53.97
N MET A 94 -33.32 30.61 54.19
CA MET A 94 -32.64 31.72 53.52
C MET A 94 -31.15 31.80 53.88
N SER A 95 -30.80 31.53 55.14
CA SER A 95 -29.39 31.52 55.56
C SER A 95 -28.59 30.40 54.91
N ALA A 96 -29.22 29.22 54.73
CA ALA A 96 -28.61 28.10 54.02
C ALA A 96 -28.39 28.45 52.54
N ILE A 97 -29.40 29.03 51.87
CA ILE A 97 -29.28 29.45 50.46
C ILE A 97 -28.21 30.54 50.29
N ALA A 98 -28.14 31.51 51.21
CA ALA A 98 -27.10 32.53 51.21
C ALA A 98 -25.70 31.92 51.36
N SER A 99 -25.55 30.95 52.27
CA SER A 99 -24.28 30.23 52.46
C SER A 99 -23.89 29.45 51.20
N ASP A 100 -24.83 28.76 50.56
CA ASP A 100 -24.58 27.99 49.33
C ASP A 100 -24.19 28.90 48.16
N LEU A 101 -24.76 30.11 48.10
CA LEU A 101 -24.43 31.13 47.10
C LEU A 101 -23.19 31.97 47.49
N GLY A 102 -22.64 31.79 48.69
CA GLY A 102 -21.48 32.54 49.19
C GLY A 102 -21.76 34.02 49.48
N LEU A 103 -22.98 34.35 49.89
CA LEU A 103 -23.43 35.72 50.16
C LEU A 103 -23.12 36.15 51.60
N SER A 104 -22.72 37.41 51.78
CA SER A 104 -22.44 38.03 53.09
C SER A 104 -23.65 38.76 53.68
N ASP A 105 -24.72 38.94 52.92
CA ASP A 105 -25.93 39.65 53.33
C ASP A 105 -27.20 38.94 52.83
N MET A 106 -28.34 39.32 53.44
CA MET A 106 -29.67 38.79 53.08
C MET A 106 -30.46 39.76 52.19
N ARG A 107 -29.76 40.56 51.38
CA ARG A 107 -30.39 41.53 50.47
C ARG A 107 -30.86 40.83 49.20
N ILE A 108 -32.06 41.17 48.73
CA ILE A 108 -32.67 40.54 47.55
C ILE A 108 -31.79 40.76 46.32
N GLU A 109 -31.19 41.94 46.17
CA GLU A 109 -30.33 42.28 45.04
C GLU A 109 -29.08 41.38 44.97
N SER A 110 -28.55 40.99 46.13
CA SER A 110 -27.41 40.06 46.24
C SER A 110 -27.80 38.66 45.79
N PHE A 111 -28.99 38.18 46.19
CA PHE A 111 -29.52 36.90 45.73
C PHE A 111 -29.76 36.89 44.22
N GLU A 112 -30.42 37.92 43.68
CA GLU A 112 -30.69 38.02 42.24
C GLU A 112 -29.39 38.00 41.44
N ARG A 113 -28.38 38.74 41.90
CA ARG A 113 -27.06 38.76 41.25
C ARG A 113 -26.36 37.39 41.33
N ALA A 114 -26.32 36.76 42.51
CA ALA A 114 -25.66 35.47 42.67
C ALA A 114 -26.34 34.37 41.83
N VAL A 115 -27.67 34.36 41.78
CA VAL A 115 -28.43 33.44 40.93
C VAL A 115 -28.14 33.70 39.45
N ALA A 116 -28.11 34.96 39.00
CA ALA A 116 -27.77 35.31 37.63
C ALA A 116 -26.34 34.88 37.27
N GLU A 117 -25.36 35.14 38.13
CA GLU A 117 -23.97 34.73 37.95
C GLU A 117 -23.82 33.20 37.90
N ALA A 118 -24.48 32.47 38.81
CA ALA A 118 -24.49 31.02 38.84
C ALA A 118 -25.13 30.42 37.57
N THR A 119 -26.23 31.01 37.10
CA THR A 119 -26.91 30.60 35.87
C THR A 119 -26.04 30.83 34.64
N MET A 120 -25.42 32.01 34.53
CA MET A 120 -24.47 32.32 33.44
C MET A 120 -23.25 31.40 33.48
N ALA A 121 -22.72 31.09 34.67
CA ALA A 121 -21.64 30.13 34.82
C ALA A 121 -22.08 28.72 34.40
N GLY A 122 -23.32 28.32 34.71
CA GLY A 122 -23.96 27.09 34.22
C GLY A 122 -23.94 27.00 32.71
N PHE A 123 -24.47 28.01 32.00
CA PHE A 123 -24.46 28.06 30.55
C PHE A 123 -23.05 28.03 29.94
N LYS A 124 -22.09 28.74 30.57
CA LYS A 124 -20.69 28.71 30.13
C LYS A 124 -20.08 27.30 30.26
N ARG A 125 -20.33 26.62 31.37
CA ARG A 125 -19.86 25.23 31.59
C ARG A 125 -20.49 24.27 30.60
N GLU A 126 -21.79 24.38 30.35
CA GLU A 126 -22.49 23.54 29.39
C GLU A 126 -21.95 23.72 27.96
N ARG A 127 -21.73 24.97 27.55
CA ARG A 127 -21.10 25.27 26.25
C ARG A 127 -19.68 24.72 26.13
N GLN A 128 -18.89 24.83 27.20
CA GLN A 128 -17.54 24.23 27.24
C GLN A 128 -17.60 22.71 27.15
N LEU A 129 -18.56 22.09 27.85
CA LEU A 129 -18.75 20.65 27.84
C LEU A 129 -19.13 20.15 26.44
N GLU A 130 -20.01 20.86 25.73
CA GLU A 130 -20.36 20.54 24.35
C GLU A 130 -19.18 20.72 23.38
N ALA A 131 -18.37 21.77 23.57
CA ALA A 131 -17.12 21.94 22.82
C ALA A 131 -16.12 20.80 23.07
N ILE A 132 -16.02 20.32 24.31
CA ILE A 132 -15.16 19.17 24.64
C ILE A 132 -15.70 17.88 24.02
N ARG A 133 -17.02 17.66 24.04
CA ARG A 133 -17.65 16.49 23.43
C ARG A 133 -17.42 16.43 21.93
N THR A 134 -17.62 17.54 21.24
CA THR A 134 -17.36 17.64 19.79
C THR A 134 -15.89 17.38 19.47
N GLN A 135 -14.95 18.00 20.21
CA GLN A 135 -13.52 17.73 20.05
C GLN A 135 -13.17 16.26 20.31
N ALA A 136 -13.74 15.65 21.34
CA ALA A 136 -13.51 14.24 21.65
C ALA A 136 -14.02 13.31 20.53
N ALA A 137 -15.18 13.63 19.95
CA ALA A 137 -15.72 12.89 18.80
C ALA A 137 -14.81 13.02 17.57
N ASP A 138 -14.29 14.22 17.28
CA ASP A 138 -13.37 14.46 16.18
C ASP A 138 -12.04 13.71 16.36
N ILE A 139 -11.46 13.76 17.56
CA ILE A 139 -10.24 13.02 17.90
C ILE A 139 -10.46 11.51 17.76
N SER A 140 -11.62 11.00 18.21
CA SER A 140 -11.98 9.58 18.07
C SER A 140 -12.07 9.18 16.60
N ARG A 141 -12.72 9.99 15.77
CA ARG A 141 -12.82 9.77 14.31
C ARG A 141 -11.44 9.77 13.64
N GLN A 142 -10.59 10.74 13.97
CA GLN A 142 -9.22 10.82 13.43
C GLN A 142 -8.37 9.62 13.85
N THR A 143 -8.50 9.20 15.12
CA THR A 143 -7.79 8.04 15.66
C THR A 143 -8.18 6.76 14.90
N ARG A 144 -9.48 6.55 14.68
CA ARG A 144 -9.97 5.41 13.89
C ARG A 144 -9.44 5.43 12.45
N ALA A 145 -9.50 6.57 11.78
CA ALA A 145 -8.98 6.72 10.42
C ALA A 145 -7.46 6.43 10.36
N SER A 146 -6.71 6.87 11.36
CA SER A 146 -5.27 6.58 11.49
C SER A 146 -5.01 5.08 11.69
N GLN A 147 -5.78 4.41 12.54
CA GLN A 147 -5.68 2.96 12.77
C GLN A 147 -5.98 2.16 11.49
N GLU A 148 -7.02 2.53 10.74
CA GLU A 148 -7.33 1.91 9.45
C GLU A 148 -6.18 2.09 8.45
N ARG A 149 -5.58 3.29 8.39
CA ARG A 149 -4.42 3.56 7.53
C ARG A 149 -3.20 2.74 7.95
N GLN A 150 -2.95 2.62 9.25
CA GLN A 150 -1.88 1.80 9.79
C GLN A 150 -2.07 0.31 9.45
N ALA A 151 -3.30 -0.20 9.56
CA ALA A 151 -3.62 -1.58 9.17
C ALA A 151 -3.34 -1.84 7.68
N ARG A 152 -3.76 -0.91 6.80
CA ARG A 152 -3.47 -1.00 5.36
C ARG A 152 -1.97 -0.97 5.06
N LEU A 153 -1.23 -0.08 5.72
CA LEU A 153 0.22 0.00 5.54
C LEU A 153 0.92 -1.28 5.99
N ARG A 154 0.48 -1.87 7.11
CA ARG A 154 1.01 -3.17 7.57
C ARG A 154 0.73 -4.28 6.55
N GLN A 155 -0.49 -4.34 6.02
CA GLN A 155 -0.83 -5.31 4.98
C GLN A 155 0.05 -5.16 3.74
N LEU A 156 0.17 -3.94 3.20
CA LEU A 156 1.03 -3.65 2.05
C LEU A 156 2.50 -4.00 2.30
N LEU A 157 2.97 -3.77 3.53
CA LEU A 157 4.34 -4.10 3.93
C LEU A 157 4.57 -5.62 3.96
N GLU A 158 3.61 -6.41 4.45
CA GLU A 158 3.71 -7.87 4.41
C GLU A 158 3.61 -8.42 2.98
N GLU A 159 2.72 -7.86 2.14
CA GLU A 159 2.64 -8.20 0.70
C GLU A 159 3.98 -7.90 0.00
N ARG A 160 4.60 -6.76 0.29
CA ARG A 160 5.91 -6.40 -0.25
C ARG A 160 7.03 -7.30 0.25
N LYS A 161 7.04 -7.67 1.53
CA LYS A 161 8.01 -8.64 2.06
C LYS A 161 7.90 -10.00 1.37
N ALA A 162 6.68 -10.45 1.05
CA ALA A 162 6.48 -11.70 0.33
C ALA A 162 6.89 -11.60 -1.14
N ALA A 163 6.64 -10.47 -1.81
CA ALA A 163 6.98 -10.26 -3.21
C ALA A 163 8.48 -10.01 -3.45
N ALA A 164 9.17 -9.30 -2.54
CA ALA A 164 10.57 -8.92 -2.67
C ALA A 164 11.53 -10.06 -3.04
N PRO A 165 11.55 -11.22 -2.36
CA PRO A 165 12.47 -12.31 -2.72
C PRO A 165 12.17 -12.91 -4.10
N ILE A 166 10.90 -12.92 -4.52
CA ILE A 166 10.48 -13.43 -5.84
C ILE A 166 10.96 -12.46 -6.93
N GLU A 167 10.77 -11.15 -6.74
CA GLU A 167 11.26 -10.13 -7.65
C GLU A 167 12.80 -10.13 -7.71
N GLU A 168 13.48 -10.31 -6.57
CA GLU A 168 14.94 -10.42 -6.50
C GLU A 168 15.45 -11.67 -7.23
N GLN A 169 14.75 -12.81 -7.12
CA GLN A 169 15.10 -14.00 -7.89
C GLN A 169 14.91 -13.77 -9.40
N LYS A 170 13.77 -13.21 -9.81
CA LYS A 170 13.49 -12.92 -11.23
C LYS A 170 14.50 -11.96 -11.83
N THR A 171 14.88 -10.92 -11.09
CA THR A 171 15.90 -9.97 -11.55
C THR A 171 17.27 -10.64 -11.71
N ARG A 172 17.67 -11.52 -10.79
CA ARG A 172 18.89 -12.35 -10.95
C ARG A 172 18.83 -13.25 -12.19
N GLU A 173 17.70 -13.90 -12.44
CA GLU A 173 17.49 -14.75 -13.61
C GLU A 173 17.57 -13.94 -14.91
N TRP A 174 16.94 -12.77 -14.97
CA TRP A 174 17.02 -11.88 -16.12
C TRP A 174 18.42 -11.37 -16.37
N LEU A 175 19.17 -11.04 -15.32
CA LEU A 175 20.56 -10.59 -15.43
C LEU A 175 21.44 -11.71 -16.01
N ARG A 176 21.29 -12.94 -15.51
CA ARG A 176 21.98 -14.11 -16.07
C ARG A 176 21.61 -14.38 -17.53
N ASN A 177 20.34 -14.26 -17.88
CA ASN A 177 19.90 -14.45 -19.26
C ASN A 177 20.45 -13.36 -20.18
N ALA A 178 20.54 -12.11 -19.72
CA ALA A 178 21.17 -11.02 -20.45
C ALA A 178 22.66 -11.30 -20.69
N ASP A 179 23.38 -11.82 -19.70
CA ASP A 179 24.79 -12.23 -19.85
C ASP A 179 24.95 -13.34 -20.91
N ILE A 180 24.07 -14.34 -20.91
CA ILE A 180 24.09 -15.41 -21.92
C ILE A 180 23.83 -14.85 -23.33
N ILE A 181 22.86 -13.94 -23.47
CA ILE A 181 22.52 -13.33 -24.76
C ILE A 181 23.67 -12.47 -25.27
N THR A 182 24.31 -11.69 -24.40
CA THR A 182 25.46 -10.86 -24.78
C THR A 182 26.65 -11.72 -25.20
N GLN A 183 26.94 -12.80 -24.47
CA GLN A 183 27.98 -13.76 -24.84
C GLN A 183 27.68 -14.42 -26.19
N LYS A 184 26.46 -14.94 -26.40
CA LYS A 184 26.07 -15.53 -27.70
C LYS A 184 26.12 -14.52 -28.84
N SER A 185 25.73 -13.28 -28.60
CA SER A 185 25.84 -12.21 -29.61
C SER A 185 27.29 -11.97 -30.00
N SER A 186 28.23 -11.97 -29.04
CA SER A 186 29.66 -11.84 -29.32
C SER A 186 30.21 -13.04 -30.10
N GLU A 187 29.80 -14.26 -29.74
CA GLU A 187 30.19 -15.50 -30.43
C GLU A 187 29.68 -15.51 -31.88
N TYR A 188 28.42 -15.13 -32.11
CA TYR A 188 27.86 -15.05 -33.47
C TYR A 188 28.54 -13.96 -34.30
N LYS A 189 28.87 -12.81 -33.71
CA LYS A 189 29.65 -11.76 -34.40
C LYS A 189 31.03 -12.27 -34.80
N GLN A 190 31.71 -13.00 -33.92
CA GLN A 190 33.01 -13.58 -34.21
C GLN A 190 32.91 -14.63 -35.31
N ARG A 191 31.95 -15.57 -35.23
CA ARG A 191 31.71 -16.57 -36.27
C ARG A 191 31.38 -15.94 -37.62
N LEU A 192 30.56 -14.89 -37.62
CA LEU A 192 30.25 -14.13 -38.84
C LEU A 192 31.54 -13.57 -39.44
N ALA A 193 32.35 -12.87 -38.65
CA ALA A 193 33.62 -12.31 -39.11
C ALA A 193 34.61 -13.38 -39.60
N GLU A 194 34.67 -14.55 -38.94
CA GLU A 194 35.47 -15.70 -39.38
C GLU A 194 34.97 -16.23 -40.74
N THR A 195 33.66 -16.45 -40.89
CA THR A 195 33.08 -16.90 -42.15
C THR A 195 33.23 -15.88 -43.28
N GLU A 196 33.10 -14.58 -42.98
CA GLU A 196 33.37 -13.50 -43.94
C GLU A 196 34.85 -13.45 -44.34
N ALA A 197 35.76 -13.66 -43.39
CA ALA A 197 37.19 -13.74 -43.70
C ALA A 197 37.50 -14.97 -44.57
N GLU A 198 36.88 -16.12 -44.31
CA GLU A 198 37.02 -17.33 -45.12
C GLU A 198 36.45 -17.17 -46.54
N THR A 199 35.25 -16.60 -46.69
CA THR A 199 34.64 -16.35 -48.00
C THR A 199 35.47 -15.34 -48.80
N ASN A 200 36.02 -14.31 -48.14
CA ASN A 200 36.95 -13.36 -48.75
C ASN A 200 38.26 -14.02 -49.18
N LYS A 201 38.86 -14.89 -48.33
CA LYS A 201 40.07 -15.67 -48.68
C LYS A 201 39.84 -16.59 -49.87
N LEU A 202 38.69 -17.27 -49.92
CA LEU A 202 38.28 -18.14 -51.01
C LEU A 202 37.86 -17.34 -52.26
N GLN A 203 37.79 -16.01 -52.17
CA GLN A 203 37.39 -15.10 -53.24
C GLN A 203 36.06 -15.51 -53.89
N VAL A 204 35.10 -15.97 -53.08
CA VAL A 204 33.83 -16.57 -53.54
C VAL A 204 33.10 -15.64 -54.52
N SER A 205 33.01 -14.34 -54.22
CA SER A 205 32.39 -13.34 -55.10
C SER A 205 33.17 -13.10 -56.39
N GLN A 206 34.51 -13.09 -56.35
CA GLN A 206 35.34 -12.89 -57.55
C GLN A 206 35.37 -14.12 -58.46
N ARG A 207 35.23 -15.32 -57.88
CA ARG A 207 35.16 -16.60 -58.60
C ARG A 207 33.75 -16.94 -59.08
N GLY A 208 32.77 -16.06 -58.84
CA GLY A 208 31.38 -16.27 -59.22
C GLY A 208 30.72 -17.47 -58.56
N LEU A 209 31.21 -17.85 -57.37
CA LEU A 209 30.71 -18.97 -56.57
C LEU A 209 29.57 -18.54 -55.62
N GLU A 210 29.00 -17.36 -55.83
CA GLU A 210 27.82 -16.92 -55.10
C GLU A 210 26.61 -17.76 -55.51
N TYR A 211 25.75 -18.05 -54.53
CA TYR A 211 24.56 -18.89 -54.74
C TYR A 211 23.69 -18.41 -55.91
N ALA A 212 23.49 -17.10 -56.05
CA ALA A 212 22.72 -16.53 -57.14
C ALA A 212 23.33 -16.84 -58.52
N GLN A 213 24.65 -16.79 -58.63
CA GLN A 213 25.38 -17.02 -59.88
C GLN A 213 25.42 -18.52 -60.20
N ILE A 214 25.68 -19.38 -59.21
CA ILE A 214 25.61 -20.84 -59.35
C ILE A 214 24.21 -21.29 -59.76
N SER A 215 23.17 -20.72 -59.15
CA SER A 215 21.77 -21.02 -59.48
C SER A 215 21.44 -20.65 -60.93
N GLN A 216 21.89 -19.47 -61.39
CA GLN A 216 21.73 -19.05 -62.79
C GLN A 216 22.49 -19.95 -63.77
N LEU A 217 23.73 -20.32 -63.45
CA LEU A 217 24.52 -21.27 -64.23
C LEU A 217 23.85 -22.64 -64.31
N ASN A 218 23.32 -23.15 -63.19
CA ASN A 218 22.63 -24.42 -63.15
C ASN A 218 21.33 -24.39 -63.98
N ALA A 219 20.58 -23.30 -63.92
CA ALA A 219 19.42 -23.08 -64.77
C ALA A 219 19.80 -23.05 -66.27
N ALA A 220 20.90 -22.37 -66.62
CA ALA A 220 21.40 -22.32 -67.99
C ALA A 220 21.88 -23.70 -68.49
N VAL A 221 22.60 -24.46 -67.64
CA VAL A 221 23.00 -25.85 -67.94
C VAL A 221 21.79 -26.75 -68.14
N GLY A 222 20.75 -26.59 -67.32
CA GLY A 222 19.48 -27.30 -67.49
C GLY A 222 18.83 -27.02 -68.85
N ALA A 223 18.73 -25.74 -69.22
CA ALA A 223 18.18 -25.32 -70.52
C ALA A 223 19.03 -25.82 -71.71
N LEU A 224 20.36 -25.77 -71.60
CA LEU A 224 21.28 -26.33 -72.58
C LEU A 224 21.13 -27.84 -72.71
N SER A 225 21.01 -28.56 -71.60
CA SER A 225 20.79 -30.01 -71.60
C SER A 225 19.49 -30.39 -72.30
N THR A 226 18.39 -29.64 -72.08
CA THR A 226 17.13 -29.89 -72.79
C THR A 226 17.27 -29.65 -74.30
N LEU A 227 17.99 -28.60 -74.69
CA LEU A 227 18.20 -28.25 -76.09
C LEU A 227 19.11 -29.28 -76.79
N VAL A 228 20.17 -29.74 -76.13
CA VAL A 228 21.04 -30.81 -76.64
C VAL A 228 20.25 -32.10 -76.80
N GLN A 229 19.42 -32.48 -75.83
CA GLN A 229 18.56 -33.67 -75.97
C GLN A 229 17.60 -33.55 -77.14
N GLU A 230 16.99 -32.37 -77.37
CA GLU A 230 16.12 -32.15 -78.52
C GLU A 230 16.87 -32.26 -79.84
N LYS A 231 18.06 -31.63 -79.95
CA LYS A 231 18.90 -31.72 -81.14
C LYS A 231 19.44 -33.13 -81.38
N GLN A 232 19.76 -33.86 -80.31
CA GLN A 232 20.15 -35.27 -80.39
C GLN A 232 19.00 -36.11 -80.95
N ARG A 233 17.78 -35.95 -80.42
CA ARG A 233 16.58 -36.63 -80.95
C ARG A 233 16.33 -36.31 -82.43
N MET A 234 16.50 -35.05 -82.83
CA MET A 234 16.38 -34.66 -84.24
C MET A 234 17.47 -35.32 -85.09
N ASN A 235 18.72 -35.33 -84.63
CA ASN A 235 19.83 -35.97 -85.34
C ASN A 235 19.68 -37.48 -85.45
N ASP A 236 19.25 -38.15 -84.38
CA ASP A 236 18.93 -39.58 -84.39
C ASP A 236 17.79 -39.87 -85.38
N GLY A 237 16.80 -38.97 -85.45
CA GLY A 237 15.74 -39.00 -86.47
C GLY A 237 16.29 -38.87 -87.90
N TYR A 238 17.23 -37.94 -88.13
CA TYR A 238 17.89 -37.79 -89.44
C TYR A 238 18.82 -38.96 -89.79
N ALA A 239 19.52 -39.54 -88.81
CA ALA A 239 20.38 -40.71 -89.01
C ALA A 239 19.58 -41.98 -89.31
N ALA A 240 18.32 -42.06 -88.84
CA ALA A 240 17.41 -43.14 -89.14
C ALA A 240 16.77 -43.06 -90.54
N LEU A 241 16.91 -41.93 -91.24
CA LEU A 241 16.39 -41.75 -92.59
C LEU A 241 17.32 -42.41 -93.64
N PRO A 242 16.78 -43.21 -94.58
CA PRO A 242 17.56 -43.77 -95.67
C PRO A 242 18.12 -42.66 -96.60
N PRO A 243 19.31 -42.83 -97.20
CA PRO A 243 19.96 -41.81 -98.03
C PRO A 243 19.26 -41.51 -99.37
N ASP A 244 18.18 -42.23 -99.74
CA ASP A 244 17.41 -42.05 -100.97
C ASP A 244 15.95 -41.67 -100.65
N ILE A 245 15.47 -40.57 -101.24
CA ILE A 245 14.16 -39.95 -101.00
C ILE A 245 13.01 -40.93 -101.30
N SER A 246 13.16 -41.74 -102.34
CA SER A 246 12.14 -42.72 -102.74
C SER A 246 11.93 -43.82 -101.70
N LEU A 247 13.01 -44.26 -101.05
CA LEU A 247 13.01 -45.32 -100.04
C LEU A 247 12.54 -44.81 -98.67
N ALA A 248 12.79 -43.53 -98.39
CA ALA A 248 12.26 -42.85 -97.20
C ALA A 248 10.72 -42.74 -97.22
N HIS A 249 10.11 -42.48 -98.38
CA HIS A 249 8.64 -42.44 -98.51
C HIS A 249 7.98 -43.79 -98.20
N LEU A 250 8.60 -44.88 -98.66
CA LEU A 250 8.09 -46.24 -98.45
C LEU A 250 8.18 -46.64 -96.96
N LYS A 251 9.33 -46.37 -96.33
CA LYS A 251 9.54 -46.55 -94.88
C LYS A 251 8.59 -45.73 -94.02
N LEU A 252 8.23 -44.52 -94.46
CA LEU A 252 7.30 -43.65 -93.75
C LEU A 252 5.85 -44.18 -93.82
N GLU A 253 5.43 -44.74 -94.96
CA GLU A 253 4.13 -45.41 -95.07
C GLU A 253 4.08 -46.72 -94.27
N GLU A 254 5.14 -47.52 -94.28
CA GLU A 254 5.26 -48.71 -93.41
C GLU A 254 5.20 -48.33 -91.92
N ALA A 255 5.92 -47.29 -91.51
CA ALA A 255 5.91 -46.81 -90.13
C ALA A 255 4.53 -46.25 -89.72
N LYS A 256 3.82 -45.54 -90.61
CA LYS A 256 2.44 -45.09 -90.35
C LYS A 256 1.49 -46.27 -90.14
N GLN A 257 1.59 -47.29 -90.99
CA GLN A 257 0.78 -48.49 -90.86
C GLN A 257 1.08 -49.23 -89.56
N ALA A 258 2.35 -49.35 -89.17
CA ALA A 258 2.75 -49.95 -87.90
C ALA A 258 2.28 -49.14 -86.68
N LEU A 259 2.29 -47.81 -86.75
CA LEU A 259 1.79 -46.94 -85.68
C LEU A 259 0.26 -47.06 -85.54
N GLU A 260 -0.46 -47.12 -86.64
CA GLU A 260 -1.90 -47.36 -86.63
C GLU A 260 -2.23 -48.74 -86.07
N GLN A 261 -1.45 -49.77 -86.40
CA GLN A 261 -1.57 -51.10 -85.78
C GLN A 261 -1.32 -51.05 -84.27
N LEU A 262 -0.25 -50.39 -83.81
CA LEU A 262 0.03 -50.21 -82.38
C LEU A 262 -1.03 -49.39 -81.65
N ARG A 263 -1.65 -48.42 -82.33
CA ARG A 263 -2.78 -47.65 -81.80
C ARG A 263 -4.01 -48.52 -81.64
N ILE A 264 -4.33 -49.33 -82.65
CA ILE A 264 -5.41 -50.32 -82.58
C ILE A 264 -5.11 -51.35 -81.49
N GLU A 265 -3.87 -51.78 -81.32
CA GLU A 265 -3.45 -52.68 -80.22
C GLU A 265 -3.59 -52.02 -78.85
N CYS A 266 -3.21 -50.75 -78.69
CA CYS A 266 -3.45 -50.00 -77.46
C CYS A 266 -4.94 -49.82 -77.17
N GLU A 267 -5.74 -49.52 -78.19
CA GLU A 267 -7.20 -49.37 -78.07
C GLU A 267 -7.86 -50.72 -77.76
N ASN A 268 -7.38 -51.82 -78.33
CA ASN A 268 -7.82 -53.18 -78.02
C ASN A 268 -7.37 -53.64 -76.63
N ALA A 269 -6.17 -53.27 -76.18
CA ALA A 269 -5.69 -53.55 -74.82
C ALA A 269 -6.48 -52.72 -73.78
N ALA A 270 -6.81 -51.47 -74.10
CA ALA A 270 -7.71 -50.65 -73.30
C ALA A 270 -9.14 -51.22 -73.28
N ALA A 271 -9.65 -51.70 -74.42
CA ALA A 271 -10.96 -52.36 -74.51
C ALA A 271 -10.99 -53.74 -73.81
N ALA A 272 -9.89 -54.49 -73.83
CA ALA A 272 -9.74 -55.75 -73.08
C ALA A 272 -9.69 -55.50 -71.57
N ALA A 273 -9.01 -54.44 -71.12
CA ALA A 273 -9.02 -54.01 -69.71
C ALA A 273 -10.42 -53.55 -69.24
N PHE A 274 -11.27 -53.04 -70.14
CA PHE A 274 -12.66 -52.66 -69.83
C PHE A 274 -13.70 -53.78 -70.01
N SER A 275 -13.45 -54.81 -70.84
CA SER A 275 -14.39 -55.93 -71.05
C SER A 275 -14.17 -57.14 -70.15
N SER A 276 -12.99 -57.31 -69.54
CA SER A 276 -12.76 -58.33 -68.48
C SER A 276 -13.29 -57.91 -67.10
N GLY A 277 -13.92 -56.73 -66.98
CA GLY A 277 -14.42 -56.15 -65.72
C GLY A 277 -15.93 -56.25 -65.48
N SER A 278 -16.73 -56.77 -66.41
CA SER A 278 -18.19 -56.87 -66.25
C SER A 278 -18.75 -58.20 -66.75
N GLY A 279 -18.68 -59.26 -65.93
CA GLY A 279 -19.33 -60.53 -66.27
C GLY A 279 -18.91 -61.76 -65.49
N SER A 280 -18.88 -61.72 -64.15
CA SER A 280 -18.93 -62.93 -63.32
C SER A 280 -19.24 -62.54 -61.87
N GLY A 281 -20.53 -62.48 -61.56
CA GLY A 281 -21.03 -62.58 -60.20
C GLY A 281 -21.49 -64.01 -59.91
N SER A 282 -21.33 -64.40 -58.64
CA SER A 282 -22.01 -65.48 -57.92
C SER A 282 -21.31 -66.84 -57.85
N GLY A 283 -20.90 -67.23 -56.63
CA GLY A 283 -20.39 -68.59 -56.41
C GLY A 283 -19.72 -68.98 -55.08
N LYS A 284 -19.81 -68.22 -53.96
CA LYS A 284 -19.88 -68.68 -52.55
C LYS A 284 -19.74 -67.52 -51.57
#